data_AF-A0A2X1JHC7-F1
#
_entry.id   AF-A0A2X1JHC7-F1
#
_cell.length_a   1.000
_cell.length_b   1.000
_cell.length_c   1.000
_cell.angle_alpha   90.00
_cell.angle_beta   90.00
_cell.angle_gamma   90.00
#
_symmetry.space_group_name_H-M   'P 1'
#
loop_
_entity.id
_entity.type
_entity.pdbx_description
1 polymer ?
#
loop_
_entity_poly.entity_id
_entity_poly.type
_entity_poly.pdbx_seq_one_letter_code
_entity_poly.pdbx_strand_id
1 'polypeptide(L)' 'MIHRIGELWPGDEIVFVGVTSAHRSSAFEAGQFIMDYLKTRAPFWKREATPEGDRWVEARESDQQAAKRW' A
#
# COMPACT_ATOMS: atom_id res chain seq x y z
N MET A 1 11.53 -2.56 3.60
CA MET A 1 10.35 -2.12 2.82
C MET A 1 10.84 -1.14 1.78
N ILE A 2 10.36 -1.28 0.54
CA ILE A 2 10.70 -0.41 -0.57
C ILE A 2 9.38 0.03 -1.20
N HIS A 3 9.20 1.34 -1.40
CA HIS A 3 8.05 1.90 -2.10
C HIS A 3 8.55 2.85 -3.18
N ARG A 4 8.12 2.65 -4.41
CA ARG A 4 8.48 3.48 -5.56
C ARG A 4 7.62 4.74 -5.62
N ILE A 5 8.14 5.77 -6.26
CA ILE A 5 7.46 7.03 -6.54
C ILE A 5 7.71 7.43 -7.99
N GLY A 6 6.96 8.42 -8.48
CA GLY A 6 7.05 8.90 -9.86
C GLY A 6 6.01 8.24 -10.76
N GLU A 7 6.26 8.30 -12.06
CA GLU A 7 5.40 7.72 -13.09
C GLU A 7 5.50 6.19 -13.09
N LEU A 8 4.33 5.54 -13.11
CA LEU A 8 4.20 4.08 -13.08
C LEU A 8 3.08 3.66 -14.02
N TRP A 9 3.29 2.57 -14.73
CA TRP A 9 2.33 2.01 -15.68
C TRP A 9 1.59 0.81 -15.09
N PRO A 10 0.40 0.45 -15.62
CA PRO A 10 -0.28 -0.77 -15.24
C PRO A 10 0.64 -2.00 -15.38
N GLY A 11 0.80 -2.74 -14.28
CA GLY A 11 1.70 -3.89 -14.21
C GLY A 11 3.03 -3.63 -13.50
N ASP A 12 3.40 -2.36 -13.28
CA ASP A 12 4.62 -2.02 -12.55
C ASP A 12 4.52 -2.37 -11.06
N GLU A 13 5.58 -2.99 -10.52
CA GLU A 13 5.71 -3.20 -9.09
C GLU A 13 5.88 -1.86 -8.37
N ILE A 14 4.99 -1.54 -7.43
CA ILE A 14 5.02 -0.26 -6.69
C ILE A 14 5.59 -0.38 -5.28
N VAL A 15 5.40 -1.52 -4.62
CA VAL A 15 5.78 -1.70 -3.21
C VAL A 15 6.23 -3.13 -2.95
N PHE A 16 7.28 -3.27 -2.12
CA PHE A 16 7.79 -4.53 -1.62
C PHE A 16 7.94 -4.50 -0.10
N VAL A 17 7.38 -5.51 0.57
CA VAL A 17 7.51 -5.75 2.01
C VAL A 17 8.07 -7.15 2.23
N GLY A 18 9.28 -7.21 2.80
CA GLY A 18 9.91 -8.46 3.24
C GLY A 18 9.99 -8.50 4.76
N VAL A 19 9.65 -9.65 5.35
CA VAL A 19 9.62 -9.90 6.80
C VAL A 19 10.19 -11.29 7.09
N THR A 20 10.82 -11.46 8.25
CA THR A 20 11.39 -12.74 8.70
C THR A 20 10.97 -13.00 10.14
N SER A 21 10.66 -14.26 10.47
CA SER A 21 10.39 -14.70 11.84
C SER A 21 10.77 -16.18 12.00
N ALA A 22 11.05 -16.61 13.23
CA ALA A 22 11.24 -18.00 13.58
C ALA A 22 9.97 -18.85 13.35
N HIS A 23 8.79 -18.24 13.49
CA HIS A 23 7.51 -18.89 13.25
C HIS A 23 6.75 -18.19 12.13
N ARG A 24 6.25 -18.99 11.17
CA ARG A 24 5.57 -18.48 9.98
C ARG A 24 4.38 -17.57 10.28
N SER A 25 3.61 -17.86 11.35
CA SER A 25 2.44 -17.07 11.73
C SER A 25 2.81 -15.61 11.97
N SER A 26 3.86 -15.37 12.76
CA SER A 26 4.32 -14.02 13.06
C SER A 26 4.86 -13.29 11.83
N ALA A 27 5.49 -14.01 10.88
CA ALA A 27 5.91 -13.41 9.62
C ALA A 27 4.69 -12.96 8.79
N PHE A 28 3.66 -13.81 8.67
CA PHE A 28 2.44 -13.45 7.96
C PHE A 28 1.69 -12.28 8.62
N GLU A 29 1.56 -12.31 9.94
CA GLU A 29 0.90 -11.25 10.72
C GLU A 29 1.63 -9.90 10.55
N ALA A 30 2.97 -9.90 10.69
CA ALA A 30 3.77 -8.69 10.50
C ALA A 30 3.67 -8.13 9.08
N GLY A 31 3.71 -9.00 8.06
CA GLY A 31 3.55 -8.59 6.67
C GLY A 31 2.20 -7.93 6.40
N GLN A 32 1.11 -8.49 6.95
CA GLN A 32 -0.23 -7.91 6.85
C GLN A 32 -0.34 -6.58 7.59
N PHE A 33 0.16 -6.51 8.83
CA PHE A 33 0.18 -5.28 9.61
C PHE A 33 0.87 -4.13 8.87
N ILE A 34 2.06 -4.38 8.31
CA ILE A 34 2.82 -3.37 7.58
C ILE A 34 2.04 -2.86 6.37
N MET A 35 1.37 -3.75 5.62
CA MET A 35 0.58 -3.35 4.45
C MET A 35 -0.63 -2.49 4.82
N ASP A 36 -1.38 -2.86 5.85
CA ASP A 36 -2.56 -2.11 6.29
C ASP A 36 -2.17 -0.73 6.85
N TYR A 37 -1.07 -0.68 7.61
CA TYR A 37 -0.56 0.56 8.17
C TYR A 37 0.00 1.49 7.08
N LEU A 38 0.69 0.93 6.07
CA LEU A 38 1.20 1.68 4.92
C LEU A 38 0.06 2.32 4.13
N LYS A 39 -1.02 1.58 3.87
CA LYS A 39 -2.17 2.07 3.08
C LYS A 39 -2.97 3.18 3.76
N THR A 40 -2.85 3.31 5.07
CA THR A 40 -3.64 4.28 5.85
C THR A 40 -2.84 5.46 6.39
N ARG A 41 -1.54 5.27 6.68
CA ARG A 41 -0.72 6.29 7.35
C ARG A 41 0.42 6.84 6.51
N ALA A 42 0.85 6.15 5.46
CA ALA A 42 1.93 6.69 4.63
C ALA A 42 1.38 7.82 3.74
N PRO A 43 2.03 9.00 3.72
CA PRO A 43 1.55 10.17 2.98
C PRO A 43 1.84 10.03 1.47
N PHE A 44 1.06 9.17 0.80
CA PHE A 44 1.11 9.00 -0.65
C PHE A 44 -0.22 9.41 -1.28
N TRP A 45 -0.12 10.05 -2.44
CA TRP A 45 -1.27 10.39 -3.27
C TRP A 45 -1.06 9.82 -4.67
N LYS A 46 -2.08 9.13 -5.19
CA LYS A 46 -2.06 8.58 -6.55
C LYS A 46 -2.81 9.51 -7.49
N ARG A 47 -2.11 10.03 -8.49
CA ARG A 47 -2.69 10.79 -9.59
C ARG A 47 -2.74 9.90 -10.83
N GLU A 48 -3.90 9.84 -11.47
CA GLU A 48 -4.11 9.13 -12.74
C GLU A 48 -4.27 10.16 -13.86
N ALA A 49 -3.47 10.01 -14.91
CA ALA A 49 -3.65 10.76 -16.15
C ALA A 49 -4.70 10.04 -17.02
N THR A 50 -5.81 10.71 -17.32
CA THR A 50 -6.85 10.21 -18.23
C THR A 50 -6.95 11.11 -19.47
N PRO A 51 -7.61 10.66 -20.55
CA PRO A 51 -7.82 11.51 -21.73
C PRO A 51 -8.55 12.83 -21.43
N GLU A 52 -9.34 12.87 -20.35
CA GLU A 52 -10.09 14.04 -19.89
C GLU A 52 -9.28 14.94 -18.93
N GLY A 53 -8.10 14.49 -18.50
CA GLY A 53 -7.18 15.22 -17.62
C GLY A 53 -6.69 14.40 -16.42
N ASP A 54 -5.93 15.07 -15.56
CA ASP A 54 -5.42 14.46 -14.34
C ASP A 54 -6.51 14.37 -13.26
N ARG A 55 -6.63 13.22 -12.61
CA ARG A 55 -7.49 13.03 -11.43
C ARG A 55 -6.73 12.41 -10.26
N TRP A 56 -7.09 12.81 -9.03
CA TRP A 56 -6.58 12.17 -7.82
C TRP A 56 -7.45 10.97 -7.44
N VAL A 57 -6.83 9.86 -7.08
CA VAL A 57 -7.51 8.65 -6.64
C VAL A 57 -7.83 8.77 -5.15
N GLU A 58 -9.11 8.56 -4.81
CA GLU A 58 -9.58 8.61 -3.43
C GLU A 58 -9.06 7.43 -2.60
N ALA A 59 -8.83 7.69 -1.31
CA ALA A 59 -8.55 6.65 -0.34
C ALA A 59 -9.81 5.79 -0.12
N ARG A 60 -9.62 4.48 0.11
CA ARG A 60 -10.74 3.55 0.30
C ARG A 60 -11.06 3.38 1.77
N GLU A 61 -12.35 3.35 2.11
CA GLU A 61 -12.79 3.08 3.49
C GLU A 61 -12.35 1.68 3.98
N SER A 62 -12.31 0.70 3.08
CA SER A 62 -11.84 -0.66 3.38
C SER A 62 -10.43 -0.69 3.97
N ASP A 63 -9.54 0.21 3.52
CA ASP A 63 -8.17 0.29 4.02
C ASP A 63 -8.16 0.78 5.48
N GLN A 64 -9.05 1.74 5.80
CA GLN A 64 -9.22 2.23 7.17
C GLN A 64 -9.77 1.16 8.10
N GLN A 65 -10.75 0.37 7.65
CA GLN A 65 -11.29 -0.73 8.46
C GLN A 65 -10.27 -1.85 8.67
N ALA A 66 -9.47 -2.17 7.64
CA ALA A 66 -8.37 -3.13 7.76
C ALA A 66 -7.33 -2.67 8.78
N ALA A 67 -6.97 -1.38 8.82
CA ALA A 67 -6.01 -0.88 9.79
C ALA A 67 -6.51 -0.90 11.24
N LYS A 68 -7.82 -0.79 11.49
CA LYS A 68 -8.42 -0.85 12.84
C LYS A 68 -8.39 -2.23 13.49
N ARG A 69 -8.12 -3.30 12.73
CA ARG A 69 -8.04 -4.66 13.27
C ARG A 69 -6.77 -4.92 14.09
N TRP A 70 -5.85 -3.96 14.08
CA TRP A 70 -4.58 -3.95 14.80
C TRP A 70 -4.62 -2.92 15.92
#